data_AF-A0A1Y2B740-F1
#
_entry.id   AF-A0A1Y2B740-F1
#
_cell.length_a   1.000
_cell.length_b   1.000
_cell.length_c   1.000
_cell.angle_alpha   90.00
_cell.angle_beta   90.00
_cell.angle_gamma   90.00
#
_symmetry.space_group_name_H-M   'P 1'
#
loop_
_entity.id
_entity.type
_entity.pdbx_description
1 polymer ?
#
loop_
_entity_poly.entity_id
_entity_poly.type
_entity_poly.pdbx_seq_one_letter_code
_entity_poly.pdbx_strand_id
1 'polypeptide(L)'
;MFCLDFITSFAAHHVLVSFAPESIASDSRFQYSAACLAGLTSAIVLYPFDLVRKATVPSNQTTFAMSTIPFATCYLGIYFVNRDAESVPSRVKWAVVSSVVGVAVELPFDAAKWGMFRNASRVTTSAVMTTVLRVPLAVGLLLAYDQFGIGIRKSAETQIQWHASDILRNTTNSE
;
A
#
# COMPACT_ATOMS: atom_id res chain seq x y z
N MET A 1 4.86 2.68 14.40
CA MET A 1 4.24 1.75 13.44
C MET A 1 3.82 2.46 12.15
N PHE A 2 3.04 3.54 12.24
CA PHE A 2 2.35 4.15 11.09
C PHE A 2 3.14 4.28 9.78
N CYS A 3 4.34 4.87 9.76
CA CYS A 3 5.11 5.03 8.52
C CYS A 3 5.78 3.75 8.03
N LEU A 4 6.24 2.91 8.97
CA LEU A 4 7.01 1.72 8.66
C LEU A 4 6.09 0.63 8.06
N ASP A 5 4.83 0.57 8.51
CA ASP A 5 3.77 -0.25 7.91
C ASP A 5 3.58 0.05 6.41
N PHE A 6 3.63 1.33 6.01
CA PHE A 6 3.55 1.73 4.60
C PHE A 6 4.74 1.24 3.82
N ILE A 7 5.97 1.43 4.34
CA ILE A 7 7.20 1.06 3.64
C ILE A 7 7.25 -0.45 3.41
N THR A 8 6.97 -1.26 4.43
CA THR A 8 6.97 -2.73 4.30
C THR A 8 5.85 -3.23 3.41
N SER A 9 4.66 -2.64 3.50
CA SER A 9 3.54 -2.99 2.60
C SER A 9 3.87 -2.62 1.15
N PHE A 10 4.44 -1.45 0.89
CA PHE A 10 4.85 -1.04 -0.45
C PHE A 10 5.98 -1.92 -1.01
N ALA A 11 6.98 -2.25 -0.20
CA ALA A 11 8.07 -3.12 -0.62
C ALA A 11 7.54 -4.53 -0.97
N ALA A 12 6.71 -5.12 -0.11
CA ALA A 12 6.09 -6.42 -0.36
C ALA A 12 5.19 -6.39 -1.60
N HIS A 13 4.34 -5.37 -1.72
CA HIS A 13 3.46 -5.18 -2.88
C HIS A 13 4.25 -5.00 -4.17
N HIS A 14 5.31 -4.19 -4.14
CA HIS A 14 6.20 -3.96 -5.28
C HIS A 14 6.83 -5.26 -5.75
N VAL A 15 7.36 -6.07 -4.82
CA VAL A 15 7.92 -7.38 -5.13
C VAL A 15 6.86 -8.26 -5.81
N LEU A 16 5.67 -8.40 -5.19
CA LEU A 16 4.59 -9.24 -5.73
C LEU A 16 4.15 -8.83 -7.14
N VAL A 17 3.97 -7.52 -7.38
CA VAL A 17 3.57 -6.99 -8.70
C VAL A 17 4.72 -7.04 -9.71
N SER A 18 5.96 -6.90 -9.26
CA SER A 18 7.14 -6.92 -10.16
C SER A 18 7.36 -8.29 -10.80
N PHE A 19 7.05 -9.36 -10.07
CA PHE A 19 7.19 -10.73 -10.59
C PHE A 19 5.97 -11.22 -11.37
N ALA A 20 4.87 -10.46 -11.41
CA ALA A 20 3.68 -10.84 -12.15
C ALA A 20 3.77 -10.45 -13.64
N PRO A 21 3.37 -11.34 -14.57
CA PRO A 21 3.14 -10.97 -15.97
C PRO A 21 2.14 -9.83 -16.09
N GLU A 22 2.29 -8.96 -17.09
CA GLU A 22 1.46 -7.76 -17.25
C GLU A 22 -0.04 -8.08 -17.37
N SER A 23 -0.39 -9.18 -18.06
CA SER A 23 -1.76 -9.68 -18.19
C SER A 23 -2.42 -10.00 -16.85
N ILE A 24 -1.64 -10.51 -15.89
CA ILE A 24 -2.09 -10.83 -14.53
C ILE A 24 -2.05 -9.58 -13.66
N ALA A 25 -1.03 -8.73 -13.83
CA ALA A 25 -0.91 -7.48 -13.09
C ALA A 25 -2.09 -6.53 -13.35
N SER A 26 -2.73 -6.58 -14.53
CA SER A 26 -3.93 -5.80 -14.81
C SER A 26 -5.23 -6.37 -14.19
N ASP A 27 -5.22 -7.62 -13.71
CA ASP A 27 -6.42 -8.23 -13.13
C ASP A 27 -6.73 -7.62 -11.75
N SER A 28 -7.97 -7.18 -11.56
CA SER A 28 -8.44 -6.64 -10.29
C SER A 28 -8.30 -7.65 -9.14
N ARG A 29 -8.57 -8.94 -9.39
CA ARG A 29 -8.46 -9.99 -8.38
C ARG A 29 -7.02 -10.16 -7.92
N PHE A 30 -6.07 -10.05 -8.85
CA PHE A 30 -4.65 -10.10 -8.53
C PHE A 30 -4.25 -8.89 -7.69
N GLN A 31 -4.65 -7.67 -8.06
CA GLN A 31 -4.33 -6.46 -7.31
C GLN A 31 -4.81 -6.51 -5.86
N TYR A 32 -6.06 -6.94 -5.61
CA TYR A 32 -6.56 -7.12 -4.25
C TYR A 32 -5.81 -8.22 -3.49
N SER A 33 -5.48 -9.33 -4.15
CA SER A 33 -4.73 -10.44 -3.52
C SER A 33 -3.31 -10.03 -3.17
N ALA A 34 -2.61 -9.35 -4.08
CA ALA A 34 -1.27 -8.81 -3.86
C ALA A 34 -1.27 -7.77 -2.73
N ALA A 35 -2.26 -6.89 -2.69
CA ALA A 35 -2.46 -5.92 -1.61
C ALA A 35 -2.68 -6.60 -0.25
N CYS A 36 -3.51 -7.64 -0.21
CA CYS A 36 -3.77 -8.42 1.01
C CYS A 36 -2.50 -9.13 1.51
N LEU A 37 -1.80 -9.82 0.62
CA LEU A 37 -0.54 -10.49 0.93
C LEU A 37 0.52 -9.50 1.40
N ALA A 38 0.63 -8.33 0.75
CA ALA A 38 1.54 -7.28 1.18
C ALA A 38 1.23 -6.78 2.60
N GLY A 39 -0.05 -6.59 2.93
CA GLY A 39 -0.48 -6.25 4.29
C GLY A 39 -0.16 -7.33 5.32
N LEU A 40 -0.36 -8.61 4.95
CA LEU A 40 -0.03 -9.75 5.80
C LEU A 40 1.48 -9.85 6.03
N THR A 41 2.29 -9.76 4.98
CA THR A 41 3.76 -9.76 5.06
C THR A 41 4.23 -8.62 5.93
N SER A 42 3.68 -7.41 5.75
CA SER A 42 3.98 -6.26 6.60
C SER A 42 3.66 -6.55 8.07
N ALA A 43 2.48 -7.10 8.38
CA ALA A 43 2.10 -7.43 9.75
C ALA A 43 3.07 -8.46 10.39
N ILE A 44 3.49 -9.48 9.64
CA ILE A 44 4.43 -10.51 10.11
C ILE A 44 5.81 -9.92 10.38
N VAL A 45 6.35 -9.13 9.44
CA VAL A 45 7.69 -8.52 9.55
C VAL A 45 7.76 -7.55 10.74
N LEU A 46 6.67 -6.85 11.04
CA LEU A 46 6.63 -5.83 12.09
C LEU A 46 6.21 -6.33 13.45
N TYR A 47 5.59 -7.51 13.52
CA TYR A 47 5.20 -8.15 14.77
C TYR A 47 6.31 -8.19 15.86
N PRO A 48 7.58 -8.53 15.57
CA PRO A 48 8.63 -8.50 16.60
C PRO A 48 8.95 -7.08 17.08
N PHE A 49 8.85 -6.07 16.21
CA PHE A 49 9.25 -4.67 16.47
C PHE A 49 8.13 -3.79 17.05
N ASP A 50 6.90 -4.30 17.14
CA ASP A 50 5.75 -3.57 17.70
C ASP A 50 5.76 -3.55 19.24
N LEU A 51 6.73 -2.85 19.81
CA LEU A 51 6.89 -2.69 21.26
C LEU A 51 5.73 -1.92 21.90
N VAL A 52 5.15 -0.97 21.17
CA VAL A 52 4.04 -0.14 21.67
C VAL A 52 2.81 -1.00 21.88
N ARG A 53 2.41 -1.80 20.89
CA ARG A 53 1.24 -2.68 21.02
C ARG A 53 1.46 -3.74 22.11
N LYS A 54 2.66 -4.29 22.23
CA LYS A 54 3.02 -5.21 23.32
C LYS A 54 2.94 -4.56 24.70
N ALA A 55 3.22 -3.27 24.82
CA ALA A 55 3.12 -2.53 26.08
C ALA A 55 1.68 -2.11 26.42
N THR A 56 0.83 -1.88 25.42
CA THR A 56 -0.53 -1.36 25.61
C THR A 56 -1.62 -2.43 25.67
N VAL A 57 -1.41 -3.57 24.99
CA VAL A 57 -2.42 -4.63 24.90
C VAL A 57 -2.26 -5.58 26.10
N PRO A 58 -3.34 -5.90 26.83
CA PRO A 58 -3.29 -6.84 27.94
C PRO A 58 -2.75 -8.22 27.51
N SER A 59 -2.01 -8.91 28.38
CA SER A 59 -1.34 -10.19 28.08
C SER A 59 -2.27 -11.32 27.62
N ASN A 60 -3.59 -11.17 27.76
CA ASN A 60 -4.60 -12.14 27.33
C ASN A 60 -5.16 -11.87 25.92
N GLN A 61 -4.66 -10.86 25.21
CA GLN A 61 -5.10 -10.50 23.85
C GLN A 61 -3.95 -10.64 22.85
N THR A 62 -4.29 -10.86 21.58
CA THR A 62 -3.30 -10.97 20.51
C THR A 62 -2.68 -9.61 20.22
N THR A 63 -1.35 -9.55 20.20
CA THR A 63 -0.59 -8.35 19.82
C THR A 63 -0.34 -8.27 18.32
N PHE A 64 -1.02 -9.09 17.52
CA PHE A 64 -0.82 -9.13 16.09
C PHE A 64 -1.50 -7.94 15.40
N ALA A 65 -0.85 -7.38 14.38
CA ALA A 65 -1.33 -6.22 13.62
C ALA A 65 -2.38 -6.60 12.57
N MET A 66 -3.49 -7.23 13.00
CA MET A 66 -4.57 -7.69 12.10
C MET A 66 -5.15 -6.56 11.25
N SER A 67 -5.21 -5.34 11.78
CA SER A 67 -5.77 -4.17 11.09
C SER A 67 -4.99 -3.75 9.84
N THR A 68 -3.70 -4.14 9.73
CA THR A 68 -2.85 -3.84 8.57
C THR A 68 -3.31 -4.56 7.31
N ILE A 69 -3.88 -5.76 7.45
CA ILE A 69 -4.34 -6.58 6.31
C ILE A 69 -5.51 -5.93 5.57
N PRO A 70 -6.66 -5.63 6.22
CA PRO A 70 -7.78 -5.00 5.52
C PRO A 70 -7.47 -3.56 5.14
N PHE A 71 -6.64 -2.84 5.92
CA PHE A 71 -6.14 -1.53 5.52
C PHE A 71 -5.41 -1.60 4.18
N ALA A 72 -4.36 -2.44 4.06
CA ALA A 72 -3.56 -2.55 2.84
C ALA A 72 -4.39 -3.05 1.66
N THR A 73 -5.30 -4.01 1.90
CA THR A 73 -6.20 -4.56 0.88
C THR A 73 -7.06 -3.47 0.25
N CYS A 74 -7.72 -2.63 1.07
CA CYS A 74 -8.52 -1.52 0.57
C CYS A 74 -7.65 -0.40 -0.01
N TYR A 75 -6.57 -0.03 0.68
CA TYR A 75 -5.73 1.09 0.33
C TYR A 75 -4.97 0.91 -1.00
N LEU A 76 -4.29 -0.23 -1.16
CA LEU A 76 -3.56 -0.56 -2.40
C LEU A 76 -4.51 -1.12 -3.45
N GLY A 77 -5.42 -2.03 -3.07
CA GLY A 77 -6.35 -2.66 -4.01
C GLY A 77 -7.26 -1.66 -4.71
N ILE A 78 -7.97 -0.81 -3.96
CA ILE A 78 -8.87 0.19 -4.56
C ILE A 78 -8.07 1.16 -5.44
N TYR A 79 -6.86 1.55 -5.01
CA TYR A 79 -6.02 2.46 -5.78
C TYR A 79 -5.57 1.87 -7.12
N PHE A 80 -4.90 0.72 -7.10
CA PHE A 80 -4.33 0.13 -8.30
C PHE A 80 -5.37 -0.42 -9.28
N VAL A 81 -6.55 -0.80 -8.80
CA VAL A 81 -7.66 -1.26 -9.65
C VAL A 81 -8.34 -0.11 -10.40
N ASN A 82 -8.51 1.05 -9.75
CA ASN A 82 -9.36 2.11 -10.31
C ASN A 82 -8.57 3.28 -10.90
N ARG A 83 -7.28 3.42 -10.56
CA ARG A 83 -6.47 4.52 -11.11
C ARG A 83 -6.25 4.31 -12.60
N ASP A 84 -6.52 5.35 -13.35
CA ASP A 84 -5.83 5.58 -14.62
C ASP A 84 -4.38 6.05 -14.35
N ALA A 85 -3.40 5.35 -14.92
CA ALA A 85 -1.98 5.62 -14.77
C ALA A 85 -1.53 6.89 -15.52
N GLU A 86 -2.22 7.27 -16.58
CA GLU A 86 -1.86 8.41 -17.42
C GLU A 86 -2.39 9.73 -16.84
N SER A 87 -3.55 9.67 -16.17
CA SER A 87 -4.22 10.84 -15.60
C SER A 87 -3.77 11.16 -14.17
N VAL A 88 -3.05 12.27 -13.99
CA VAL A 88 -2.71 12.82 -12.65
C VAL A 88 -3.96 13.06 -11.79
N PRO A 89 -5.05 13.70 -12.29
CA PRO A 89 -6.27 13.90 -11.51
C PRO A 89 -6.89 12.58 -11.03
N SER A 90 -6.85 11.55 -11.87
CA SER A 90 -7.33 10.21 -11.51
C SER A 90 -6.52 9.61 -10.36
N ARG A 91 -5.19 9.66 -10.44
CA ARG A 91 -4.29 9.19 -9.38
C ARG A 91 -4.56 9.89 -8.05
N VAL A 92 -4.63 11.22 -8.05
CA VAL A 92 -4.91 11.99 -6.82
C VAL A 92 -6.28 11.63 -6.24
N LYS A 93 -7.33 11.57 -7.08
CA LYS A 93 -8.69 11.21 -6.66
C LYS A 93 -8.72 9.85 -5.98
N TRP A 94 -8.17 8.83 -6.63
CA TRP A 94 -8.20 7.47 -6.10
C TRP A 94 -7.29 7.28 -4.90
N ALA A 95 -6.17 8.02 -4.81
CA ALA A 95 -5.34 8.01 -3.62
C ALA A 95 -6.09 8.54 -2.38
N VAL A 96 -6.86 9.61 -2.54
CA VAL A 96 -7.71 10.15 -1.46
C VAL A 96 -8.79 9.13 -1.07
N VAL A 97 -9.51 8.60 -2.05
CA VAL A 97 -10.59 7.64 -1.80
C VAL A 97 -10.07 6.38 -1.10
N SER A 98 -9.00 5.77 -1.62
CA SER A 98 -8.44 4.55 -1.05
C SER A 98 -7.85 4.77 0.34
N SER A 99 -7.25 5.94 0.60
CA SER A 99 -6.74 6.31 1.94
C SER A 99 -7.87 6.44 2.95
N VAL A 100 -8.96 7.12 2.60
CA VAL A 100 -10.11 7.30 3.50
C VAL A 100 -10.78 5.95 3.77
N VAL A 101 -11.02 5.15 2.74
CA VAL A 101 -11.63 3.82 2.89
C VAL A 101 -10.74 2.89 3.70
N GLY A 102 -9.44 2.84 3.40
CA GLY A 102 -8.49 2.01 4.13
C GLY A 102 -8.47 2.35 5.62
N VAL A 103 -8.41 3.65 5.95
CA VAL A 103 -8.46 4.13 7.34
C VAL A 103 -9.80 3.77 8.02
N ALA A 104 -10.93 3.93 7.32
CA ALA A 104 -12.24 3.60 7.88
C ALA A 104 -12.39 2.10 8.19
N VAL A 105 -11.89 1.24 7.30
CA VAL A 105 -11.93 -0.22 7.47
C VAL A 105 -10.94 -0.68 8.56
N GLU A 106 -9.86 0.05 8.81
CA GLU A 106 -8.90 -0.26 9.88
C GLU A 106 -9.51 -0.12 11.29
N LEU A 107 -10.40 0.85 11.50
CA LEU A 107 -10.95 1.23 12.82
C LEU A 107 -11.58 0.07 13.63
N PRO A 108 -12.43 -0.82 13.07
CA PRO A 108 -13.01 -1.92 13.84
C PRO A 108 -11.97 -2.98 14.27
N PHE A 109 -10.85 -3.09 13.56
CA PHE A 109 -9.82 -4.12 13.84
C PHE A 109 -8.70 -3.62 14.75
N ASP A 110 -8.67 -2.32 15.06
CA ASP A 110 -7.64 -1.73 15.90
C ASP A 110 -8.04 -1.74 17.38
N ALA A 111 -8.01 -2.93 17.99
CA ALA A 111 -8.30 -3.12 19.40
C ALA A 111 -7.41 -2.26 20.33
N ALA A 112 -6.19 -1.92 19.89
CA ALA A 112 -5.30 -1.06 20.64
C ALA A 112 -5.84 0.38 20.71
N LYS A 113 -6.36 0.93 19.59
CA LYS A 113 -7.04 2.23 19.59
C LYS A 113 -8.28 2.22 20.50
N TRP A 114 -9.07 1.14 20.49
CA TRP A 114 -10.21 0.97 21.41
C TRP A 114 -9.80 0.87 22.89
N GLY A 115 -8.69 0.21 23.19
CA GLY A 115 -8.10 0.22 24.53
C GLY A 115 -7.70 1.63 24.98
N MET A 116 -7.14 2.45 24.07
CA MET A 116 -6.81 3.85 24.33
C MET A 116 -8.06 4.73 24.53
N PHE A 117 -9.17 4.44 23.84
CA PHE A 117 -10.45 5.17 23.99
C PHE A 117 -11.09 4.97 25.36
N ARG A 118 -10.89 3.81 26.00
CA ARG A 118 -11.64 3.43 27.19
C ARG A 118 -11.17 4.12 28.48
N ASN A 119 -9.94 4.64 28.53
CA ASN A 119 -9.33 5.17 29.76
C ASN A 119 -9.07 6.69 29.83
N ALA A 120 -9.38 7.51 28.81
CA ALA A 120 -9.25 8.95 28.95
C ALA A 120 -10.04 9.75 27.90
N SER A 121 -10.93 10.63 28.35
CA SER A 121 -11.64 11.63 27.54
C SER A 121 -10.69 12.58 26.77
N ARG A 122 -9.42 12.69 27.17
CA ARG A 122 -8.36 13.42 26.43
C ARG A 122 -7.58 12.57 25.42
N VAL A 123 -7.61 11.24 25.52
CA VAL A 123 -6.88 10.31 24.63
C VAL A 123 -7.74 9.93 23.42
N THR A 124 -9.07 9.96 23.56
CA THR A 124 -10.01 9.82 22.44
C THR A 124 -9.74 10.82 21.32
N THR A 125 -9.44 12.07 21.68
CA THR A 125 -9.12 13.12 20.72
C THR A 125 -7.81 12.82 19.99
N SER A 126 -6.81 12.20 20.63
CA SER A 126 -5.53 11.90 19.99
C SER A 126 -5.60 10.69 19.05
N ALA A 127 -6.39 9.66 19.36
CA ALA A 127 -6.57 8.50 18.48
C ALA A 127 -7.35 8.84 17.20
N VAL A 128 -8.39 9.68 17.30
CA VAL A 128 -9.11 10.17 16.12
C VAL A 128 -8.24 11.13 15.32
N MET A 129 -7.53 12.05 15.99
CA MET A 129 -6.66 13.01 15.31
C MET A 129 -5.50 12.32 14.57
N THR A 130 -4.87 11.31 15.17
CA THR A 130 -3.83 10.52 14.49
C THR A 130 -4.38 9.75 13.29
N THR A 131 -5.61 9.27 13.37
CA THR A 131 -6.32 8.62 12.25
C THR A 131 -6.60 9.61 11.11
N VAL A 132 -7.07 10.82 11.43
CA VAL A 132 -7.30 11.89 10.44
C VAL A 132 -6.01 12.36 9.79
N LEU A 133 -4.95 12.59 10.59
CA LEU A 133 -3.62 12.99 10.10
C LEU A 133 -2.95 11.91 9.25
N ARG A 134 -3.37 10.65 9.39
CA ARG A 134 -2.86 9.53 8.58
C ARG A 134 -3.32 9.63 7.13
N VAL A 135 -4.49 10.21 6.86
CA VAL A 135 -5.04 10.31 5.50
C VAL A 135 -4.12 11.10 4.55
N PRO A 136 -3.72 12.35 4.84
CA PRO A 136 -2.84 13.11 3.93
C PRO A 136 -1.45 12.45 3.79
N LEU A 137 -0.93 11.84 4.86
CA LEU A 137 0.32 11.07 4.80
C LEU A 137 0.19 9.86 3.87
N ALA A 138 -0.90 9.09 3.99
CA ALA A 138 -1.18 7.95 3.13
C ALA A 138 -1.28 8.39 1.66
N VAL A 139 -2.05 9.43 1.38
CA VAL A 139 -2.17 9.99 0.01
C VAL A 139 -0.79 10.33 -0.57
N GLY A 140 0.03 11.08 0.16
CA GLY A 140 1.37 11.47 -0.32
C GLY A 140 2.29 10.27 -0.56
N LEU A 141 2.29 9.31 0.37
CA LEU A 141 3.08 8.09 0.27
C LEU A 141 2.63 7.18 -0.89
N LEU A 142 1.33 7.07 -1.14
CA LEU A 142 0.79 6.29 -2.25
C LEU A 142 1.17 6.89 -3.61
N LEU A 143 1.06 8.21 -3.74
CA LEU A 143 1.44 8.92 -4.97
C LEU A 143 2.94 8.84 -5.21
N ALA A 144 3.76 8.96 -4.16
CA ALA A 144 5.21 8.74 -4.26
C ALA A 144 5.52 7.30 -4.68
N TYR A 145 4.87 6.31 -4.06
CA TYR A 145 5.05 4.91 -4.42
C TYR A 145 4.65 4.62 -5.88
N ASP A 146 3.54 5.17 -6.35
CA ASP A 146 3.12 5.03 -7.74
C ASP A 146 4.12 5.64 -8.72
N GLN A 147 4.59 6.85 -8.42
CA GLN A 147 5.54 7.58 -9.27
C GLN A 147 6.92 6.92 -9.32
N PHE A 148 7.47 6.49 -8.18
CA PHE A 148 8.84 5.97 -8.08
C PHE A 148 8.92 4.45 -8.20
N GLY A 149 7.93 3.71 -7.71
CA GLY A 149 7.94 2.25 -7.79
C GLY A 149 7.56 1.75 -9.18
N ILE A 150 6.36 2.13 -9.65
CA ILE A 150 5.80 1.56 -10.88
C ILE A 150 6.09 2.45 -12.10
N GLY A 151 6.11 3.78 -11.92
CA GLY A 151 6.43 4.73 -12.99
C GLY A 151 7.82 4.51 -13.62
N ILE A 152 8.84 4.23 -12.81
CA ILE A 152 10.21 3.98 -13.29
C ILE A 152 10.29 2.71 -14.15
N ARG A 153 9.54 1.66 -13.79
CA ARG A 153 9.51 0.40 -14.55
C ARG A 153 8.94 0.60 -15.96
N LYS A 154 7.81 1.30 -16.09
CA LYS A 154 7.21 1.58 -17.40
C LYS A 154 8.15 2.38 -18.31
N SER A 155 8.86 3.37 -17.75
CA SER A 155 9.85 4.14 -18.52
C SER A 155 11.04 3.27 -18.96
N ALA A 156 11.53 2.37 -18.11
CA ALA A 156 12.61 1.46 -18.45
C ALA A 156 12.21 0.43 -19.53
N GLU A 157 11.02 -0.17 -19.41
CA GLU A 157 10.48 -1.13 -20.40
C GLU A 157 10.24 -0.45 -21.76
N THR A 158 9.71 0.77 -21.76
CA THR A 158 9.52 1.56 -22.98
C THR A 158 10.87 1.84 -23.65
N GLN A 159 11.91 2.20 -22.88
CA GLN A 159 13.24 2.50 -23.40
C GLN A 159 13.94 1.27 -24.02
N ILE A 160 13.74 0.07 -23.45
CA ILE A 160 14.29 -1.18 -24.00
C ILE A 160 13.62 -1.55 -25.33
N GLN A 161 12.31 -1.31 -25.48
CA GLN A 161 11.60 -1.60 -26.73
C GLN A 161 12.15 -0.82 -27.92
N TRP A 162 12.43 0.49 -27.76
CA TRP A 162 13.03 1.31 -28.83
C TRP A 162 14.37 0.73 -29.30
N HIS A 163 15.23 0.34 -28.38
CA HIS A 163 16.53 -0.24 -28.70
C HIS A 163 16.44 -1.60 -29.43
N ALA A 164 15.53 -2.48 -29.04
CA ALA A 164 15.37 -3.77 -29.70
C ALA A 164 14.83 -3.63 -31.13
N SER A 165 13.87 -2.73 -31.35
CA SER A 165 13.36 -2.43 -32.69
C SER A 165 14.40 -1.81 -33.62
N ASP A 166 15.32 -1.00 -33.07
CA ASP A 166 16.40 -0.39 -33.85
C ASP A 166 17.48 -1.41 -34.23
N ILE A 167 17.79 -2.36 -33.35
CA ILE A 167 18.70 -3.48 -33.65
C ILE A 167 18.12 -4.36 -34.76
N LEU A 168 16.83 -4.72 -34.68
CA LEU A 168 16.17 -5.55 -35.68
C LEU A 168 16.08 -4.87 -37.05
N ARG A 169 15.82 -3.55 -37.08
CA ARG A 169 15.83 -2.75 -38.32
C ARG A 169 17.20 -2.72 -38.98
N ASN A 170 18.27 -2.63 -38.20
CA ASN A 170 19.63 -2.56 -38.73
C ASN A 170 20.09 -3.90 -39.32
N THR A 171 19.62 -5.05 -38.80
CA THR A 171 19.93 -6.36 -39.39
C THR A 171 19.18 -6.67 -40.68
N THR A 172 17.97 -6.14 -40.88
CA THR A 172 17.19 -6.36 -42.12
C THR A 172 17.65 -5.49 -43.29
N ASN A 173 18.40 -4.41 -43.06
CA ASN A 173 18.89 -3.52 -44.12
C ASN A 173 20.31 -3.90 -44.63
N SER A 174 20.87 -5.00 -44.13
CA SER A 174 22.20 -5.49 -44.47
C SER A 174 22.22 -6.71 -45.41
N GLU A 175 21.07 -7.09 -45.96
CA GLU A 175 20.92 -8.04 -47.08
C GLU A 175 20.62 -7.30 -48.39
#